data_AF-A0A060CF60-F1
#
_entry.id   AF-A0A060CF60-F1
#
_cell.length_a   1.000
_cell.length_b   1.000
_cell.length_c   1.000
_cell.angle_alpha   90.00
_cell.angle_beta   90.00
_cell.angle_gamma   90.00
#
_symmetry.space_group_name_H-M   'P 1'
#
loop_
_entity.id
_entity.type
_entity.pdbx_description
1 polymer ?
#
loop_
_entity_poly.entity_id
_entity_poly.type
_entity_poly.pdbx_seq_one_letter_code
_entity_poly.pdbx_strand_id
1 'polypeptide(L)'
;MKRLRAAHIPVVSLFISGRPLWTNREINLSDAFVAVWLPGSEGGAIADVLFTPGKGATAYDFTGRLSFSWPATAMPVAFFEGDQVKGAQFARGFGLTLARRQELGELPEKTMLAPAFAARDSL
;
A
#
# COMPACT_ATOMS: atom_id res chain seq x y z
N MET A 1 -2.12 -14.57 3.54
CA MET A 1 -1.18 -14.25 2.43
C MET A 1 -0.02 -15.23 2.33
N LYS A 2 0.77 -15.49 3.38
CA LYS A 2 1.90 -16.47 3.34
C LYS A 2 1.55 -17.83 2.72
N ARG A 3 0.39 -18.42 3.07
CA ARG A 3 -0.11 -19.68 2.49
C ARG A 3 -0.36 -19.60 0.98
N LEU A 4 -0.91 -18.47 0.49
CA LEU A 4 -1.21 -18.28 -0.94
C LEU A 4 0.09 -18.17 -1.75
N ARG A 5 1.05 -17.40 -1.23
CA ARG A 5 2.39 -17.28 -1.83
C ARG A 5 3.13 -18.62 -1.85
N ALA A 6 3.08 -19.39 -0.75
CA ALA A 6 3.69 -20.73 -0.71
C ALA A 6 3.05 -21.70 -1.73
N ALA A 7 1.79 -21.49 -2.08
CA ALA A 7 1.08 -22.24 -3.12
C ALA A 7 1.29 -21.67 -4.54
N HIS A 8 2.16 -20.67 -4.72
CA HIS A 8 2.43 -20.01 -6.01
C HIS A 8 1.18 -19.42 -6.67
N ILE A 9 0.22 -18.95 -5.86
CA ILE A 9 -0.98 -18.27 -6.34
C ILE A 9 -0.67 -16.76 -6.41
N PRO A 10 -0.92 -16.08 -7.54
CA PRO A 10 -0.82 -14.62 -7.63
C PRO A 10 -1.77 -13.93 -6.63
N VAL A 11 -1.26 -12.95 -5.88
CA VAL A 11 -1.99 -12.26 -4.81
C VAL A 11 -2.14 -10.78 -5.13
N VAL A 12 -3.38 -10.33 -5.32
CA VAL A 12 -3.75 -8.91 -5.30
C VAL A 12 -4.33 -8.57 -3.93
N SER A 13 -3.69 -7.65 -3.21
CA SER A 13 -4.11 -7.24 -1.88
C SER A 13 -4.83 -5.90 -1.92
N LEU A 14 -6.07 -5.88 -1.44
CA LEU A 14 -6.86 -4.69 -1.22
C LEU A 14 -6.75 -4.28 0.25
N PHE A 15 -6.08 -3.15 0.49
CA PHE A 15 -5.81 -2.66 1.83
C PHE A 15 -6.77 -1.53 2.21
N ILE A 16 -7.71 -1.86 3.10
CA ILE A 16 -8.73 -0.94 3.64
C ILE A 16 -8.16 -0.32 4.92
N SER A 17 -8.02 1.00 4.93
CA SER A 17 -7.48 1.72 6.09
C SER A 17 -7.86 3.21 6.07
N GLY A 18 -8.00 3.83 7.23
CA GLY A 18 -8.22 5.28 7.32
C GLY A 18 -6.96 6.13 7.16
N ARG A 19 -5.78 5.51 7.12
CA ARG A 19 -4.47 6.20 7.05
C ARG A 19 -3.37 5.25 6.57
N PRO A 20 -2.27 5.77 6.03
CA PRO A 20 -1.09 4.94 5.73
C PRO A 20 -0.60 4.23 6.99
N LEU A 21 -0.25 2.94 6.85
CA LEU A 21 0.39 2.14 7.89
C LEU A 21 1.67 1.52 7.32
N TRP A 22 2.59 1.15 8.19
CA TRP A 22 3.75 0.37 7.76
C TRP A 22 3.31 -1.06 7.40
N THR A 23 3.45 -1.40 6.12
CA THR A 23 2.89 -2.63 5.54
C THR A 23 3.91 -3.34 4.63
N ASN A 24 5.20 -3.17 4.89
CA ASN A 24 6.26 -3.73 4.02
C ASN A 24 6.14 -5.25 3.87
N ARG A 25 5.83 -5.95 4.96
CA ARG A 25 5.60 -7.39 4.95
C ARG A 25 4.40 -7.78 4.08
N GLU A 26 3.30 -7.05 4.18
CA GLU A 26 2.11 -7.30 3.37
C GLU A 26 2.40 -7.02 1.89
N ILE A 27 3.08 -5.91 1.57
CA ILE A 27 3.51 -5.57 0.21
C ILE A 27 4.43 -6.65 -0.37
N ASN A 28 5.43 -7.11 0.40
CA ASN A 28 6.33 -8.19 -0.01
C ASN A 28 5.57 -9.50 -0.27
N LEU A 29 4.42 -9.72 0.37
CA LEU A 29 3.60 -10.91 0.20
C LEU A 29 2.60 -10.80 -0.96
N SER A 30 2.44 -9.63 -1.57
CA SER A 30 1.55 -9.35 -2.69
C SER A 30 2.30 -9.28 -4.02
N ASP A 31 1.61 -9.60 -5.11
CA ASP A 31 2.05 -9.29 -6.48
C ASP A 31 1.54 -7.90 -6.92
N ALA A 32 0.40 -7.48 -6.37
CA ALA A 32 -0.10 -6.11 -6.45
C ALA A 32 -0.73 -5.69 -5.12
N PHE A 33 -0.52 -4.44 -4.72
CA PHE A 33 -1.04 -3.88 -3.47
C PHE A 33 -1.78 -2.57 -3.75
N VAL A 34 -3.05 -2.50 -3.36
CA VAL A 34 -3.93 -1.35 -3.61
C VAL A 34 -4.44 -0.81 -2.29
N ALA A 35 -4.13 0.45 -1.99
CA ALA A 35 -4.76 1.17 -0.90
C ALA A 35 -6.15 1.67 -1.35
N VAL A 36 -7.21 1.09 -0.78
CA VAL A 36 -8.61 1.43 -1.12
C VAL A 36 -9.26 2.36 -0.10
N TRP A 37 -8.52 2.75 0.94
CA TRP A 37 -8.96 3.67 1.99
C TRP A 37 -10.23 3.19 2.71
N LEU A 38 -11.25 4.05 2.81
CA LEU A 38 -12.59 3.75 3.33
C LEU A 38 -13.61 4.04 2.20
N PRO A 39 -13.86 3.07 1.30
CA PRO A 39 -14.55 3.31 0.03
C PRO A 39 -16.07 3.56 0.16
N GLY A 40 -16.65 3.40 1.34
CA GLY A 40 -18.09 3.55 1.56
C GLY A 40 -18.91 2.38 1.01
N SER A 41 -20.20 2.62 0.71
CA SER A 41 -21.15 1.60 0.21
C SER A 41 -20.84 1.11 -1.21
N GLU A 42 -20.18 1.94 -2.01
CA GLU A 42 -19.94 1.70 -3.45
C GLU A 42 -18.71 0.81 -3.70
N GLY A 43 -18.50 -0.21 -2.86
CA GLY A 43 -17.36 -1.13 -2.97
C GLY A 43 -17.30 -1.88 -4.31
N GLY A 44 -18.43 -1.98 -5.04
CA GLY A 44 -18.50 -2.54 -6.38
C GLY A 44 -17.61 -1.81 -7.39
N ALA A 45 -17.41 -0.50 -7.24
CA ALA A 45 -16.56 0.30 -8.14
C ALA A 45 -15.08 -0.10 -8.07
N ILE A 46 -14.64 -0.81 -7.03
CA ILE A 46 -13.29 -1.37 -6.98
C ILE A 46 -13.11 -2.45 -8.07
N ALA A 47 -14.16 -3.22 -8.35
CA ALA A 47 -14.13 -4.26 -9.38
C ALA A 47 -13.95 -3.66 -10.78
N ASP A 48 -14.56 -2.49 -11.04
CA ASP A 48 -14.49 -1.80 -12.33
C ASP A 48 -13.05 -1.41 -12.72
N VAL A 49 -12.18 -1.22 -11.74
CA VAL A 49 -10.75 -0.92 -11.94
C VAL A 49 -9.90 -2.19 -11.98
N LEU A 50 -10.22 -3.18 -11.14
CA LEU A 50 -9.40 -4.40 -11.02
C LEU A 50 -9.60 -5.41 -12.16
N PHE A 51 -10.80 -5.47 -12.72
CA PHE A 51 -11.14 -6.46 -13.74
C PHE A 51 -11.25 -5.78 -15.10
N THR A 52 -10.66 -6.43 -16.11
CA THR A 52 -10.90 -6.02 -17.49
C THR A 52 -12.37 -6.28 -17.82
N PRO A 53 -13.10 -5.27 -18.30
CA PRO A 53 -14.49 -5.46 -18.66
C PRO A 53 -14.59 -6.32 -19.93
N GLY A 54 -15.78 -6.86 -20.21
CA GLY A 54 -16.01 -7.70 -21.39
C GLY A 54 -15.64 -7.02 -22.71
N LYS A 55 -15.53 -7.81 -23.79
CA LYS A 55 -15.18 -7.30 -25.13
C LYS A 55 -16.06 -6.10 -25.50
N GLY A 56 -15.43 -4.97 -25.80
CA GLY A 56 -16.10 -3.73 -26.23
C GLY A 56 -16.28 -2.67 -25.14
N ALA A 57 -15.88 -2.94 -23.89
CA ALA A 57 -15.89 -1.97 -22.81
C ALA A 57 -14.49 -1.44 -22.48
N THR A 58 -14.42 -0.18 -22.05
CA THR A 58 -13.17 0.49 -21.66
C THR A 58 -12.88 0.20 -20.19
N ALA A 59 -11.67 -0.30 -19.88
CA ALA A 59 -11.22 -0.48 -18.51
C ALA A 59 -10.98 0.87 -17.82
N TYR A 60 -11.33 0.98 -16.54
CA TYR A 60 -10.96 2.14 -15.73
C TYR A 60 -9.52 2.01 -15.24
N ASP A 61 -8.77 3.10 -15.29
CA ASP A 61 -7.38 3.16 -14.80
C ASP A 61 -7.31 3.79 -13.40
N PHE A 62 -6.22 3.52 -12.68
CA PHE A 62 -5.91 4.13 -11.38
C PHE A 62 -5.51 5.60 -11.53
N THR A 63 -6.41 6.50 -11.15
CA THR A 63 -6.15 7.95 -11.13
C THR A 63 -5.74 8.47 -9.75
N GLY A 64 -6.04 7.71 -8.68
CA GLY A 64 -5.73 8.07 -7.31
C GLY A 64 -4.23 8.30 -7.09
N ARG A 65 -3.89 9.34 -6.34
CA ARG A 65 -2.53 9.65 -5.89
C ARG A 65 -2.53 9.83 -4.38
N LEU A 66 -1.48 9.39 -3.72
CA LEU A 66 -1.36 9.45 -2.26
C LEU A 66 -1.52 10.90 -1.78
N SER A 67 -2.56 11.16 -0.99
CA SER A 67 -2.73 12.43 -0.27
C SER A 67 -1.81 12.55 0.95
N PHE A 68 -1.30 11.42 1.44
CA PHE A 68 -0.34 11.30 2.54
C PHE A 68 0.83 10.40 2.15
N SER A 69 2.04 10.77 2.57
CA SER A 69 3.22 9.93 2.38
C SER A 69 3.05 8.58 3.11
N TRP A 70 3.38 7.49 2.42
CA TRP A 70 3.36 6.13 2.98
C TRP A 70 4.64 5.86 3.77
N PRO A 71 4.58 5.35 5.01
CA PRO A 71 5.77 5.18 5.84
C PRO A 71 6.66 4.01 5.41
N ALA A 72 7.98 4.18 5.50
CA ALA A 72 8.98 3.12 5.26
C ALA A 72 9.27 2.26 6.49
N THR A 73 8.90 2.73 7.67
CA THR A 73 9.10 2.05 8.95
C THR A 73 7.84 2.19 9.81
N ALA A 74 7.78 1.52 10.96
CA ALA A 74 6.66 1.70 11.89
C ALA A 74 6.70 3.06 12.63
N MET A 75 7.74 3.87 12.42
CA MET A 75 7.81 5.25 12.91
C MET A 75 7.02 6.21 12.01
N PRO A 76 6.42 7.28 12.56
CA PRO A 76 5.71 8.27 11.76
C PRO A 76 6.59 8.94 10.69
N VAL A 77 6.00 9.29 9.55
CA VAL A 77 6.65 10.18 8.57
C VAL A 77 6.75 11.57 9.18
N ALA A 78 7.96 12.14 9.16
CA ALA A 78 8.22 13.47 9.70
C ALA A 78 8.28 14.52 8.58
N PHE A 79 7.67 15.68 8.85
CA PHE A 79 7.64 16.84 7.97
C PHE A 79 8.42 17.97 8.62
N PHE A 80 9.32 18.60 7.88
CA PHE A 80 10.17 19.70 8.32
C PHE A 80 9.92 20.95 7.45
N GLU A 81 10.52 22.07 7.83
CA GLU A 81 10.49 23.29 7.02
C GLU A 81 11.09 23.05 5.62
N GLY A 82 10.61 23.82 4.63
CA GLY A 82 11.10 23.74 3.25
C GLY A 82 10.73 22.44 2.51
N ASP A 83 9.54 21.88 2.77
CA ASP A 83 9.01 20.67 2.13
C ASP A 83 9.86 19.39 2.35
N GLN A 84 10.77 19.39 3.31
CA GLN A 84 11.56 18.20 3.62
C GLN A 84 10.71 17.14 4.31
N VAL A 85 10.68 15.93 3.74
CA VAL A 85 9.98 14.76 4.26
C VAL A 85 11.00 13.67 4.59
N LYS A 86 10.94 13.09 5.80
CA LYS A 86 11.77 11.93 6.18
C LYS A 86 10.92 10.73 6.56
N GLY A 87 11.37 9.54 6.14
CA GLY A 87 10.74 8.27 6.50
C GLY A 87 9.61 7.80 5.58
N ALA A 88 9.40 8.45 4.43
CA ALA A 88 8.42 8.03 3.43
C ALA A 88 8.98 6.94 2.51
N GLN A 89 8.27 5.81 2.38
CA GLN A 89 8.50 4.76 1.37
C GLN A 89 7.97 5.18 0.01
N PHE A 90 6.76 5.74 0.01
CA PHE A 90 6.11 6.31 -1.16
C PHE A 90 5.70 7.73 -0.81
N ALA A 91 6.21 8.70 -1.57
CA ALA A 91 5.94 10.10 -1.30
C ALA A 91 4.46 10.45 -1.59
N ARG A 92 3.96 11.51 -0.94
CA ARG A 92 2.72 12.17 -1.36
C ARG A 92 2.75 12.44 -2.87
N GLY A 93 1.63 12.20 -3.54
CA GLY A 93 1.51 12.28 -5.00
C GLY A 93 1.89 10.99 -5.73
N PHE A 94 2.45 9.98 -5.06
CA PHE A 94 2.72 8.68 -5.67
C PHE A 94 1.41 7.95 -6.02
N GLY A 95 1.44 7.22 -7.13
CA GLY A 95 0.41 6.29 -7.56
C GLY A 95 0.81 5.68 -8.91
N LEU A 96 0.57 4.38 -9.07
CA LEU A 96 0.78 3.69 -10.34
C LEU A 96 -0.50 3.72 -11.18
N THR A 97 -0.34 3.43 -12.46
CA THR A 97 -1.43 3.25 -13.44
C THR A 97 -1.27 1.86 -14.05
N LEU A 98 -2.31 1.35 -14.73
CA LEU A 98 -2.26 0.07 -15.44
C LEU A 98 -1.18 0.06 -16.54
N ALA A 99 -0.88 1.22 -17.14
CA ALA A 99 0.18 1.36 -18.14
C ALA A 99 1.60 1.37 -17.52
N ARG A 100 1.74 1.54 -16.20
CA ARG A 100 3.04 1.70 -15.53
C ARG A 100 3.33 0.50 -14.64
N ARG A 101 4.14 -0.44 -15.16
CA ARG A 101 4.76 -1.49 -14.34
C ARG A 101 5.94 -0.92 -13.57
N GLN A 102 5.93 -1.09 -12.27
CA GLN A 102 7.08 -0.84 -11.41
C GLN A 102 7.28 -2.07 -10.52
N GLU A 103 8.41 -2.73 -10.68
CA GLU A 103 8.81 -3.82 -9.79
C GLU A 103 9.45 -3.21 -8.55
N LEU A 104 8.93 -3.59 -7.38
CA LEU A 104 9.54 -3.27 -6.11
C LEU A 104 10.48 -4.41 -5.74
N GLY A 105 11.70 -4.08 -5.35
CA GLY A 105 12.55 -5.03 -4.63
C GLY A 105 11.96 -5.36 -3.27
N GLU A 106 12.53 -6.35 -2.58
CA GLU A 106 12.10 -6.72 -1.24
C GLU A 106 12.25 -5.53 -0.28
N LEU A 107 11.13 -5.15 0.34
CA LEU A 107 11.10 -4.06 1.31
C LEU A 107 11.55 -4.56 2.69
N PRO A 108 12.30 -3.77 3.48
CA PRO A 108 12.73 -4.19 4.81
C PRO A 108 11.54 -4.49 5.74
N GLU A 109 11.52 -5.66 6.37
CA GLU A 109 10.49 -6.06 7.36
C GLU A 109 10.88 -5.73 8.82
N LYS A 110 12.00 -5.04 9.04
CA LYS A 110 12.36 -4.56 10.38
C LYS A 110 11.58 -3.29 10.70
N THR A 111 10.82 -3.29 11.80
CA THR A 111 9.91 -2.19 12.17
C THR A 111 10.62 -0.86 12.43
N MET A 112 11.89 -0.91 12.84
CA MET A 112 12.69 0.25 13.26
C MET A 112 12.04 1.09 14.37
N LEU A 113 11.18 0.48 15.19
CA LEU A 113 10.66 1.11 16.40
C LEU A 113 11.81 1.41 17.35
N ALA A 114 11.87 2.65 17.85
CA ALA A 114 12.82 2.97 18.91
C ALA A 114 12.48 2.13 20.16
N PRO A 115 13.46 1.72 20.98
CA PRO A 115 13.24 0.92 22.19
C PRO A 115 12.20 1.51 23.15
N ALA A 116 12.06 2.85 23.15
CA ALA A 116 11.07 3.56 23.95
C ALA A 116 9.61 3.26 23.54
N PHE A 117 9.37 2.82 22.30
CA PHE A 117 8.05 2.48 21.75
C PHE A 117 7.85 0.97 21.58
N ALA A 118 8.79 0.14 22.07
CA ALA A 118 8.59 -1.31 22.10
C ALA A 118 7.43 -1.63 23.06
N ALA A 119 6.56 -2.55 22.66
CA ALA A 119 5.45 -2.99 23.51
C ALA A 119 6.00 -3.47 24.86
N ARG A 120 5.55 -2.81 25.93
CA ARG A 120 5.79 -3.23 27.32
C ARG A 120 4.53 -3.94 27.81
N ASP A 121 4.18 -5.03 27.16
CA ASP A 121 3.15 -5.92 27.70
C ASP A 121 3.80 -6.79 28.76
N SER A 122 3.75 -6.33 30.01
CA SER A 122 3.89 -7.20 31.18
C SER A 122 2.52 -7.77 31.49
N LEU A 123 2.30 -9.04 31.14
CA LEU A 123 1.31 -9.88 31.81
C LEU A 123 1.85 -10.29 33.18
#